data_AF-A0A7C5AH52-F1
#
_entry.id   AF-A0A7C5AH52-F1
#
_cell.length_a   1.000
_cell.length_b   1.000
_cell.length_c   1.000
_cell.angle_alpha   90.00
_cell.angle_beta   90.00
_cell.angle_gamma   90.00
#
_symmetry.space_group_name_H-M   'P 1'
#
loop_
_entity.id
_entity.type
_entity.pdbx_description
1 polymer ?
#
loop_
_entity_poly.entity_id
_entity_poly.type
_entity_poly.pdbx_seq_one_letter_code
_entity_poly.pdbx_strand_id
1 'polypeptide(L)'
;MSGLLTLDGGSLRYRFDRNNCRSLTLAGGVALTNGGQLILHSGPTNAAQPEYGSLLALSGMDLVVPTNCAVYLYSEPTNGGSVKIEGRHVTVCGGGLLSADAGGFSAGISNHPHGYGPGFGYRGANSGGGGGYGGVGGKGGHADSYPGTNYGSAVLPLMPGSGGGDWRGTSVNAGYGGGLIWIQASGIVTLDGTISANGSSPSGYQGAGSGGGIYILCRKFAGSQSGILRANGGYGGSESGGGGGGRIAVECVSMQWAYTNNVSVNGGGASGTGGSQPGTAGTVEWIKRMPGGTVFVAR
;
A
#
# COMPACT_ATOMS: atom_id res chain seq x y z
N MET A 1 22.25 9.39 -9.58
CA MET A 1 23.06 8.73 -10.63
C MET A 1 22.67 9.32 -11.98
N SER A 2 23.63 9.61 -12.86
CA SER A 2 23.37 10.22 -14.19
C SER A 2 23.03 9.20 -15.28
N GLY A 3 23.28 7.91 -15.05
CA GLY A 3 22.96 6.81 -15.98
C GLY A 3 21.62 6.12 -15.68
N LEU A 4 21.18 5.29 -16.63
CA LEU A 4 20.06 4.35 -16.46
C LEU A 4 20.43 3.34 -15.37
N LEU A 5 19.56 3.16 -14.38
CA LEU A 5 19.69 2.03 -13.45
C LEU A 5 19.15 0.78 -14.13
N THR A 6 20.04 -0.15 -14.47
CA THR A 6 19.67 -1.45 -15.02
C THR A 6 19.81 -2.53 -13.95
N LEU A 7 18.73 -3.25 -13.67
CA LEU A 7 18.74 -4.45 -12.83
C LEU A 7 18.42 -5.65 -13.72
N ASP A 8 19.46 -6.39 -14.08
CA ASP A 8 19.37 -7.57 -14.95
C ASP A 8 19.43 -8.85 -14.11
N GLY A 9 18.27 -9.29 -13.64
CA GLY A 9 18.16 -10.29 -12.59
C GLY A 9 18.58 -9.77 -11.20
N GLY A 10 18.37 -10.60 -10.17
CA GLY A 10 18.73 -10.28 -8.78
C GLY A 10 17.90 -9.14 -8.17
N SER A 11 18.36 -8.61 -7.04
CA SER A 11 17.66 -7.55 -6.31
C SER A 11 18.59 -6.42 -5.86
N LEU A 12 18.20 -5.17 -6.11
CA LEU A 12 18.78 -4.00 -5.45
C LEU A 12 17.88 -3.54 -4.31
N ARG A 13 18.42 -3.54 -3.08
CA ARG A 13 17.74 -2.98 -1.92
C ARG A 13 18.33 -1.64 -1.53
N TYR A 14 17.49 -0.62 -1.49
CA TYR A 14 17.84 0.70 -0.99
C TYR A 14 17.00 1.03 0.25
N ARG A 15 17.67 1.49 1.31
CA ARG A 15 17.01 1.97 2.53
C ARG A 15 17.30 3.46 2.69
N PHE A 16 16.24 4.25 2.72
CA PHE A 16 16.33 5.67 3.04
C PHE A 16 16.47 5.82 4.56
N ASP A 17 17.35 6.72 5.01
CA ASP A 17 17.52 7.03 6.42
C ASP A 17 17.12 8.48 6.72
N ARG A 18 16.98 8.82 8.01
CA ARG A 18 16.55 10.17 8.43
C ARG A 18 17.59 11.26 8.12
N ASN A 19 18.87 10.88 7.99
CA ASN A 19 20.00 11.80 8.17
C ASN A 19 20.85 12.04 6.91
N ASN A 20 20.80 11.17 5.89
CA ASN A 20 21.72 11.23 4.75
C ASN A 20 21.04 11.12 3.38
N CYS A 21 19.85 10.52 3.26
CA CYS A 21 19.18 10.49 1.96
C CYS A 21 17.67 10.28 2.06
N ARG A 22 16.89 11.34 1.76
CA ARG A 22 15.44 11.27 1.58
C ARG A 22 15.03 11.14 0.11
N SER A 23 15.97 11.21 -0.83
CA SER A 23 15.69 11.19 -2.27
C SER A 23 16.72 10.39 -3.06
N LEU A 24 16.26 9.38 -3.80
CA LEU A 24 17.05 8.65 -4.77
C LEU A 24 16.73 9.22 -6.15
N THR A 25 17.67 10.00 -6.69
CA THR A 25 17.51 10.62 -8.02
C THR A 25 18.24 9.82 -9.09
N LEU A 26 17.50 9.32 -10.08
CA LEU A 26 17.97 8.52 -11.20
C LEU A 26 17.68 9.27 -12.50
N ALA A 27 18.69 10.00 -13.00
CA ALA A 27 18.51 10.84 -14.18
C ALA A 27 18.31 10.05 -15.49
N GLY A 28 18.68 8.76 -15.51
CA GLY A 28 18.48 7.88 -16.66
C GLY A 28 17.26 6.96 -16.58
N GLY A 29 16.44 7.05 -15.52
CA GLY A 29 15.31 6.14 -15.30
C GLY A 29 15.69 4.79 -14.68
N VAL A 30 14.74 3.85 -14.67
CA VAL A 30 14.91 2.48 -14.16
C VAL A 30 14.46 1.48 -15.22
N ALA A 31 15.33 0.53 -15.54
CA ALA A 31 15.02 -0.62 -16.37
C ALA A 31 15.27 -1.92 -15.57
N LEU A 32 14.24 -2.75 -15.47
CA LEU A 32 14.32 -4.07 -14.87
C LEU A 32 14.25 -5.12 -15.99
N THR A 33 15.14 -6.11 -15.97
CA THR A 33 15.14 -7.21 -16.94
C THR A 33 15.40 -8.53 -16.23
N ASN A 34 15.04 -9.66 -16.87
CA ASN A 34 15.37 -11.02 -16.40
C ASN A 34 15.00 -11.30 -14.92
N GLY A 35 13.87 -10.77 -14.47
CA GLY A 35 13.40 -10.94 -13.08
C GLY A 35 14.01 -9.99 -12.06
N GLY A 36 14.63 -8.89 -12.52
CA GLY A 36 15.21 -7.87 -11.66
C GLY A 36 14.21 -7.26 -10.67
N GLN A 37 14.68 -7.01 -9.46
CA GLN A 37 13.87 -6.48 -8.36
C GLN A 37 14.46 -5.20 -7.78
N LEU A 38 13.66 -4.14 -7.70
CA LEU A 38 14.01 -2.93 -6.94
C LEU A 38 13.24 -2.93 -5.62
N ILE A 39 13.94 -2.86 -4.49
CA ILE A 39 13.34 -2.86 -3.15
C ILE A 39 13.67 -1.54 -2.46
N LEU A 40 12.65 -0.76 -2.12
CA LEU A 40 12.80 0.54 -1.48
C LEU A 40 12.16 0.53 -0.09
N HIS A 41 12.96 0.80 0.95
CA HIS A 41 12.46 1.01 2.31
C HIS A 41 12.50 2.49 2.65
N SER A 42 11.35 3.09 2.88
CA SER A 42 11.25 4.49 3.25
C SER A 42 11.85 4.76 4.62
N GLY A 43 12.42 5.95 4.76
CA GLY A 43 12.84 6.51 6.03
C GLY A 43 11.66 7.16 6.78
N PRO A 44 11.87 7.48 8.06
CA PRO A 44 10.85 8.11 8.88
C PRO A 44 10.50 9.53 8.39
N THR A 45 9.20 9.88 8.43
CA THR A 45 8.74 11.27 8.25
C THR A 45 8.49 11.97 9.61
N ASN A 46 8.70 13.28 9.66
CA ASN A 46 8.41 14.14 10.81
C ASN A 46 7.12 14.96 10.63
N ALA A 47 6.48 14.91 9.46
CA ALA A 47 5.26 15.66 9.17
C ALA A 47 4.04 14.74 9.18
N ALA A 48 2.98 15.17 9.86
CA ALA A 48 1.68 14.50 9.94
C ALA A 48 0.82 14.71 8.67
N GLN A 49 1.43 14.60 7.48
CA GLN A 49 0.92 14.92 6.12
C GLN A 49 1.23 16.35 5.61
N PRO A 50 1.39 16.56 4.28
CA PRO A 50 1.48 15.57 3.19
C PRO A 50 2.92 15.42 2.67
N GLU A 51 3.91 15.26 3.56
CA GLU A 51 5.27 14.94 3.12
C GLU A 51 5.48 13.42 3.02
N TYR A 52 6.05 12.99 1.90
CA TYR A 52 6.56 11.63 1.73
C TYR A 52 7.72 11.37 2.69
N GLY A 53 7.90 10.12 3.12
CA GLY A 53 9.08 9.72 3.89
C GLY A 53 10.32 9.65 3.01
N SER A 54 10.14 9.28 1.74
CA SER A 54 11.23 9.15 0.77
C SER A 54 10.75 9.41 -0.66
N LEU A 55 11.65 9.87 -1.52
CA LEU A 55 11.38 10.17 -2.92
C LEU A 55 12.24 9.33 -3.85
N LEU A 56 11.63 8.61 -4.79
CA LEU A 56 12.27 8.11 -5.99
C LEU A 56 11.99 9.11 -7.12
N ALA A 57 12.98 9.90 -7.49
CA ALA A 57 12.87 10.89 -8.56
C ALA A 57 13.55 10.38 -9.83
N LEU A 58 12.79 10.20 -10.90
CA LEU A 58 13.30 9.75 -12.20
C LEU A 58 13.62 10.92 -13.15
N SER A 59 13.60 12.17 -12.64
CA SER A 59 14.00 13.37 -13.39
C SER A 59 13.39 13.51 -14.79
N GLY A 60 12.10 13.16 -14.94
CA GLY A 60 11.40 13.20 -16.22
C GLY A 60 11.59 11.96 -17.11
N MET A 61 12.22 10.90 -16.58
CA MET A 61 12.33 9.59 -17.21
C MET A 61 11.21 8.65 -16.74
N ASP A 62 11.21 7.46 -17.33
CA ASP A 62 10.15 6.48 -17.14
C ASP A 62 10.54 5.40 -16.12
N LEU A 63 9.54 4.87 -15.42
CA LEU A 63 9.61 3.60 -14.71
C LEU A 63 8.93 2.54 -15.56
N VAL A 64 9.66 1.48 -15.90
CA VAL A 64 9.08 0.30 -16.55
C VAL A 64 9.29 -0.91 -15.65
N VAL A 65 8.21 -1.62 -15.34
CA VAL A 65 8.22 -2.90 -14.62
C VAL A 65 7.76 -3.99 -15.59
N PRO A 66 8.69 -4.66 -16.29
CA PRO A 66 8.35 -5.70 -17.25
C PRO A 66 7.82 -6.98 -16.60
N THR A 67 7.40 -7.92 -17.43
CA THR A 67 7.03 -9.28 -17.02
C THR A 67 8.11 -9.90 -16.13
N ASN A 68 7.69 -10.58 -15.06
CA ASN A 68 8.52 -11.25 -14.06
C ASN A 68 9.43 -10.31 -13.23
N CYS A 69 9.41 -9.00 -13.47
CA CYS A 69 10.15 -8.03 -12.69
C CYS A 69 9.27 -7.43 -11.59
N ALA A 70 9.89 -6.94 -10.52
CA ALA A 70 9.17 -6.40 -9.40
C ALA A 70 9.78 -5.13 -8.80
N VAL A 71 8.93 -4.23 -8.34
CA VAL A 71 9.31 -3.12 -7.46
C VAL A 71 8.56 -3.31 -6.15
N TYR A 72 9.30 -3.39 -5.04
CA TYR A 72 8.75 -3.51 -3.70
C TYR A 72 8.94 -2.23 -2.91
N LEU A 73 7.86 -1.72 -2.33
CA LEU A 73 7.84 -0.50 -1.53
C LEU A 73 7.48 -0.84 -0.08
N TYR A 74 8.31 -0.40 0.85
CA TYR A 74 8.09 -0.54 2.28
C TYR A 74 8.05 0.84 2.92
N SER A 75 6.99 1.10 3.67
CA SER A 75 6.83 2.26 4.53
C SER A 75 7.65 2.06 5.80
N GLU A 76 7.93 3.14 6.51
CA GLU A 76 8.53 3.08 7.83
C GLU A 76 7.51 2.46 8.80
N PRO A 77 7.86 1.36 9.49
CA PRO A 77 6.90 0.51 10.19
C PRO A 77 6.19 1.13 11.39
N THR A 78 6.68 2.26 11.90
CA THR A 78 6.19 2.88 13.15
C THR A 78 5.56 4.25 12.95
N ASN A 79 6.03 5.02 11.97
CA ASN A 79 5.57 6.38 11.71
C ASN A 79 4.95 6.58 10.32
N GLY A 80 4.98 5.55 9.46
CA GLY A 80 4.26 5.53 8.19
C GLY A 80 4.90 6.34 7.06
N GLY A 81 6.14 6.84 7.24
CA GLY A 81 6.90 7.46 6.16
C GLY A 81 6.94 6.54 4.94
N SER A 82 6.57 7.05 3.77
CA SER A 82 6.36 6.22 2.58
C SER A 82 7.11 6.75 1.36
N VAL A 83 7.37 5.86 0.39
CA VAL A 83 8.05 6.21 -0.86
C VAL A 83 7.06 6.84 -1.84
N LYS A 84 7.38 8.05 -2.32
CA LYS A 84 6.77 8.67 -3.49
C LYS A 84 7.60 8.40 -4.73
N ILE A 85 6.97 8.01 -5.82
CA ILE A 85 7.58 7.83 -7.13
C ILE A 85 7.21 9.01 -8.02
N GLU A 86 8.21 9.73 -8.52
CA GLU A 86 8.04 10.82 -9.49
C GLU A 86 8.76 10.49 -10.80
N GLY A 87 8.00 10.50 -11.91
CA GLY A 87 8.51 10.20 -13.24
C GLY A 87 7.64 10.78 -14.35
N ARG A 88 8.00 10.50 -15.60
CA ARG A 88 7.21 10.91 -16.77
C ARG A 88 6.15 9.87 -17.12
N HIS A 89 6.55 8.66 -17.44
CA HIS A 89 5.64 7.53 -17.58
C HIS A 89 5.92 6.45 -16.53
N VAL A 90 4.87 5.78 -16.08
CA VAL A 90 4.99 4.58 -15.25
C VAL A 90 4.22 3.46 -15.92
N THR A 91 4.93 2.40 -16.29
CA THR A 91 4.37 1.25 -17.00
C THR A 91 4.59 -0.01 -16.17
N VAL A 92 3.50 -0.69 -15.81
CA VAL A 92 3.53 -2.03 -15.21
C VAL A 92 3.00 -3.00 -16.26
N CYS A 93 3.90 -3.69 -16.95
CA CYS A 93 3.56 -4.61 -18.04
C CYS A 93 2.84 -5.86 -17.50
N GLY A 94 2.18 -6.63 -18.38
CA GLY A 94 1.60 -7.92 -18.02
C GLY A 94 2.62 -8.84 -17.34
N GLY A 95 2.29 -9.35 -16.15
CA GLY A 95 3.18 -10.15 -15.30
C GLY A 95 4.27 -9.36 -14.54
N GLY A 96 4.31 -8.04 -14.66
CA GLY A 96 5.10 -7.15 -13.80
C GLY A 96 4.37 -6.82 -12.50
N LEU A 97 5.14 -6.58 -11.43
CA LEU A 97 4.60 -6.34 -10.09
C LEU A 97 5.14 -5.05 -9.47
N LEU A 98 4.25 -4.13 -9.08
CA LEU A 98 4.57 -3.06 -8.14
C LEU A 98 3.81 -3.35 -6.84
N SER A 99 4.53 -3.77 -5.81
CA SER A 99 3.94 -4.26 -4.56
C SER A 99 4.37 -3.44 -3.35
N ALA A 100 3.41 -3.13 -2.50
CA ALA A 100 3.59 -2.70 -1.13
C ALA A 100 2.85 -3.68 -0.19
N ASP A 101 2.66 -4.93 -0.61
CA ASP A 101 2.00 -5.94 0.22
C ASP A 101 2.79 -6.14 1.53
N ALA A 102 2.09 -6.12 2.67
CA ALA A 102 2.69 -6.18 4.01
C ALA A 102 3.77 -5.10 4.27
N GLY A 103 3.81 -4.03 3.46
CA GLY A 103 4.81 -2.97 3.50
C GLY A 103 4.38 -1.74 4.29
N GLY A 104 3.36 -1.84 5.15
CA GLY A 104 2.80 -0.74 5.93
C GLY A 104 3.28 -0.72 7.38
N PHE A 105 2.40 -0.29 8.28
CA PHE A 105 2.71 -0.31 9.71
C PHE A 105 2.90 -1.74 10.23
N SER A 106 3.81 -1.87 11.20
CA SER A 106 4.14 -3.15 11.83
C SER A 106 2.96 -3.81 12.51
N ALA A 107 2.97 -5.13 12.49
CA ALA A 107 2.16 -5.98 13.33
C ALA A 107 2.43 -5.78 14.83
N GLY A 108 1.47 -6.17 15.66
CA GLY A 108 1.72 -6.40 17.08
C GLY A 108 2.69 -7.55 17.31
N ILE A 109 3.52 -7.40 18.34
CA ILE A 109 4.57 -8.33 18.77
C ILE A 109 4.60 -8.44 20.31
N SER A 110 5.31 -9.41 20.88
CA SER A 110 5.21 -9.72 22.32
C SER A 110 5.45 -8.56 23.29
N ASN A 111 6.35 -7.62 22.96
CA ASN A 111 6.67 -6.44 23.77
C ASN A 111 5.87 -5.18 23.35
N HIS A 112 5.12 -5.24 22.25
CA HIS A 112 4.19 -4.22 21.80
C HIS A 112 3.00 -4.91 21.12
N PRO A 113 2.05 -5.46 21.90
CA PRO A 113 1.12 -6.45 21.39
C PRO A 113 -0.04 -5.85 20.59
N HIS A 114 -0.17 -4.52 20.56
CA HIS A 114 -1.06 -3.84 19.62
C HIS A 114 -0.35 -3.71 18.27
N GLY A 115 -1.11 -3.65 17.18
CA GLY A 115 -0.56 -3.22 15.90
C GLY A 115 0.00 -1.80 15.97
N TYR A 116 0.78 -1.42 14.96
CA TYR A 116 1.15 -0.03 14.73
C TYR A 116 0.18 0.63 13.73
N GLY A 117 0.19 1.97 13.73
CA GLY A 117 -0.60 2.81 12.82
C GLY A 117 -1.89 3.35 13.45
N PRO A 118 -2.51 4.41 12.90
CA PRO A 118 -3.67 5.08 13.52
C PRO A 118 -4.91 4.19 13.70
N GLY A 119 -5.04 3.14 12.88
CA GLY A 119 -6.11 2.14 12.95
C GLY A 119 -5.58 0.79 13.40
N PHE A 120 -4.69 0.75 14.39
CA PHE A 120 -4.11 -0.51 14.85
C PHE A 120 -5.16 -1.49 15.38
N GLY A 121 -4.93 -2.78 15.14
CA GLY A 121 -5.68 -3.85 15.78
C GLY A 121 -5.24 -4.02 17.24
N TYR A 122 -6.21 -4.20 18.14
CA TYR A 122 -5.88 -4.37 19.56
C TYR A 122 -5.52 -5.83 19.87
N ARG A 123 -4.57 -6.01 20.80
CA ARG A 123 -4.35 -7.29 21.46
C ARG A 123 -5.62 -7.69 22.19
N GLY A 124 -6.15 -8.88 21.92
CA GLY A 124 -7.18 -9.50 22.76
C GLY A 124 -6.60 -10.54 23.72
N ALA A 125 -7.39 -10.93 24.73
CA ALA A 125 -6.98 -11.93 25.72
C ALA A 125 -6.67 -13.28 25.08
N ASN A 126 -7.49 -13.69 24.10
CA ASN A 126 -7.39 -14.96 23.40
C ASN A 126 -7.38 -14.86 21.85
N SER A 127 -7.50 -13.65 21.29
CA SER A 127 -7.49 -13.42 19.84
C SER A 127 -7.25 -11.95 19.49
N GLY A 128 -6.39 -11.67 18.51
CA GLY A 128 -6.09 -10.32 18.05
C GLY A 128 -7.20 -9.70 17.18
N GLY A 129 -7.38 -8.38 17.32
CA GLY A 129 -8.22 -7.58 16.43
C GLY A 129 -7.49 -7.24 15.13
N GLY A 130 -8.21 -7.12 14.02
CA GLY A 130 -7.65 -6.72 12.74
C GLY A 130 -7.35 -5.21 12.71
N GLY A 131 -6.30 -4.80 12.01
CA GLY A 131 -6.05 -3.39 11.72
C GLY A 131 -7.09 -2.83 10.75
N GLY A 132 -7.34 -1.52 10.82
CA GLY A 132 -8.19 -0.75 9.89
C GLY A 132 -7.38 0.26 9.08
N TYR A 133 -7.93 0.71 7.94
CA TYR A 133 -7.46 1.88 7.19
C TYR A 133 -8.55 2.49 6.32
N GLY A 134 -8.84 1.90 5.15
CA GLY A 134 -9.95 2.29 4.29
C GLY A 134 -11.28 1.79 4.85
N GLY A 135 -11.29 0.52 5.22
CA GLY A 135 -12.31 -0.13 6.02
C GLY A 135 -11.89 -0.28 7.48
N VAL A 136 -12.86 -0.55 8.33
CA VAL A 136 -12.66 -0.91 9.73
C VAL A 136 -12.17 -2.36 9.80
N GLY A 137 -11.23 -2.64 10.68
CA GLY A 137 -10.78 -4.00 10.97
C GLY A 137 -11.89 -4.84 11.61
N GLY A 138 -11.65 -6.14 11.68
CA GLY A 138 -12.52 -7.09 12.36
C GLY A 138 -12.22 -7.16 13.84
N LYS A 139 -13.25 -7.37 14.66
CA LYS A 139 -13.10 -7.75 16.07
C LYS A 139 -12.64 -9.21 16.16
N GLY A 140 -11.71 -9.55 17.06
CA GLY A 140 -11.47 -10.95 17.44
C GLY A 140 -12.62 -11.51 18.29
N GLY A 141 -12.69 -12.84 18.39
CA GLY A 141 -13.79 -13.56 19.02
C GLY A 141 -13.88 -13.43 20.55
N HIS A 142 -12.84 -12.92 21.19
CA HIS A 142 -12.76 -12.86 22.64
C HIS A 142 -12.83 -11.45 23.23
N ALA A 143 -13.04 -11.38 24.54
CA ALA A 143 -12.99 -10.14 25.29
C ALA A 143 -11.66 -9.37 25.05
N ASP A 144 -11.76 -8.05 25.14
CA ASP A 144 -10.66 -7.09 24.97
C ASP A 144 -9.99 -7.11 23.58
N SER A 145 -10.57 -7.84 22.62
CA SER A 145 -10.18 -7.75 21.22
C SER A 145 -11.02 -6.68 20.53
N TYR A 146 -10.39 -5.57 20.13
CA TYR A 146 -11.04 -4.46 19.44
C TYR A 146 -10.50 -4.29 18.02
N PRO A 147 -11.38 -3.97 17.05
CA PRO A 147 -10.96 -3.68 15.68
C PRO A 147 -10.24 -2.34 15.60
N GLY A 148 -9.33 -2.22 14.64
CA GLY A 148 -8.78 -0.94 14.24
C GLY A 148 -9.78 -0.11 13.43
N THR A 149 -9.85 1.19 13.67
CA THR A 149 -10.72 2.12 12.93
C THR A 149 -10.16 2.48 11.56
N ASN A 150 -11.02 3.01 10.68
CA ASN A 150 -10.57 3.63 9.44
C ASN A 150 -9.96 5.01 9.71
N TYR A 151 -9.08 5.48 8.81
CA TYR A 151 -8.45 6.80 8.89
C TYR A 151 -8.00 7.29 7.51
N GLY A 152 -7.56 8.55 7.43
CA GLY A 152 -7.10 9.17 6.19
C GLY A 152 -8.19 9.58 5.22
N SER A 153 -7.78 9.97 4.01
CA SER A 153 -8.67 10.48 2.97
C SER A 153 -8.90 9.42 1.90
N ALA A 154 -10.15 9.27 1.46
CA ALA A 154 -10.52 8.41 0.34
C ALA A 154 -9.94 8.94 -0.99
N VAL A 155 -9.94 10.26 -1.17
CA VAL A 155 -9.49 10.93 -2.41
C VAL A 155 -8.00 11.22 -2.45
N LEU A 156 -7.33 11.22 -1.28
CA LEU A 156 -5.88 11.40 -1.13
C LEU A 156 -5.32 10.37 -0.12
N PRO A 157 -5.26 9.07 -0.49
CA PRO A 157 -4.91 7.99 0.42
C PRO A 157 -3.39 7.90 0.66
N LEU A 158 -2.80 8.95 1.23
CA LEU A 158 -1.35 9.12 1.41
C LEU A 158 -0.78 8.46 2.66
N MET A 159 -1.43 7.42 3.19
CA MET A 159 -0.96 6.69 4.36
C MET A 159 -0.95 5.18 4.11
N PRO A 160 0.01 4.46 4.70
CA PRO A 160 -0.02 3.01 4.73
C PRO A 160 -1.11 2.50 5.67
N GLY A 161 -1.47 1.23 5.52
CA GLY A 161 -2.39 0.50 6.37
C GLY A 161 -1.77 0.12 7.71
N SER A 162 -2.63 -0.01 8.72
CA SER A 162 -2.27 -0.39 10.09
C SER A 162 -2.12 -1.90 10.27
N GLY A 163 -1.25 -2.29 11.21
CA GLY A 163 -1.04 -3.67 11.61
C GLY A 163 -2.15 -4.21 12.53
N GLY A 164 -2.29 -5.54 12.55
CA GLY A 164 -3.19 -6.26 13.44
C GLY A 164 -2.59 -6.48 14.83
N GLY A 165 -3.46 -6.78 15.79
CA GLY A 165 -3.09 -7.04 17.18
C GLY A 165 -2.58 -8.47 17.39
N ASP A 166 -1.64 -8.61 18.32
CA ASP A 166 -1.07 -9.89 18.72
C ASP A 166 -1.96 -10.67 19.70
N TRP A 167 -1.73 -11.98 19.80
CA TRP A 167 -2.21 -12.86 20.87
C TRP A 167 -1.05 -13.43 21.69
N ARG A 168 -1.08 -13.12 23.00
CA ARG A 168 -0.23 -13.70 24.07
C ARG A 168 1.29 -13.63 23.85
N GLY A 169 1.80 -12.72 23.03
CA GLY A 169 3.22 -12.54 22.83
C GLY A 169 3.92 -13.80 22.33
N THR A 170 3.21 -14.57 21.49
CA THR A 170 3.77 -15.79 20.88
C THR A 170 4.88 -15.44 19.88
N SER A 171 5.62 -16.45 19.42
CA SER A 171 6.64 -16.30 18.39
C SER A 171 6.07 -16.03 16.98
N VAL A 172 4.75 -15.99 16.82
CA VAL A 172 4.06 -15.73 15.55
C VAL A 172 3.55 -14.29 15.55
N ASN A 173 4.10 -13.46 14.66
CA ASN A 173 3.69 -12.06 14.53
C ASN A 173 2.26 -11.95 14.00
N ALA A 174 1.56 -10.89 14.40
CA ALA A 174 0.30 -10.49 13.78
C ALA A 174 0.48 -10.01 12.33
N GLY A 175 -0.61 -9.60 11.69
CA GLY A 175 -0.58 -9.12 10.31
C GLY A 175 -0.01 -7.71 10.19
N TYR A 176 0.91 -7.51 9.24
CA TYR A 176 1.40 -6.19 8.84
C TYR A 176 0.38 -5.52 7.93
N GLY A 177 0.22 -4.20 8.07
CA GLY A 177 -0.59 -3.43 7.13
C GLY A 177 0.04 -3.40 5.73
N GLY A 178 -0.76 -3.15 4.71
CA GLY A 178 -0.27 -2.84 3.37
C GLY A 178 0.41 -1.47 3.33
N GLY A 179 1.46 -1.31 2.54
CA GLY A 179 2.19 -0.05 2.40
C GLY A 179 1.47 0.98 1.51
N LEU A 180 2.16 2.07 1.20
CA LEU A 180 1.68 3.08 0.27
C LEU A 180 2.39 2.96 -1.08
N ILE A 181 1.61 2.89 -2.16
CA ILE A 181 2.07 3.11 -3.52
C ILE A 181 1.62 4.51 -3.93
N TRP A 182 2.55 5.48 -3.90
CA TRP A 182 2.28 6.86 -4.32
C TRP A 182 3.02 7.17 -5.61
N ILE A 183 2.27 7.26 -6.71
CA ILE A 183 2.78 7.57 -8.04
C ILE A 183 2.33 8.97 -8.45
N GLN A 184 3.30 9.79 -8.86
CA GLN A 184 3.05 11.05 -9.56
C GLN A 184 3.78 11.03 -10.90
N ALA A 185 3.00 10.81 -11.97
CA ALA A 185 3.50 10.77 -13.34
C ALA A 185 3.09 12.04 -14.10
N SER A 186 4.02 12.74 -14.74
CA SER A 186 3.66 13.91 -15.57
C SER A 186 2.95 13.53 -16.88
N GLY A 187 3.11 12.28 -17.31
CA GLY A 187 2.53 11.71 -18.52
C GLY A 187 1.50 10.61 -18.24
N ILE A 188 1.85 9.39 -18.62
CA ILE A 188 0.93 8.24 -18.70
C ILE A 188 1.29 7.22 -17.64
N VAL A 189 0.29 6.73 -16.92
CA VAL A 189 0.40 5.49 -16.16
C VAL A 189 -0.30 4.39 -16.95
N THR A 190 0.43 3.34 -17.32
CA THR A 190 -0.07 2.18 -18.06
C THR A 190 -0.03 0.95 -17.17
N LEU A 191 -1.18 0.32 -16.93
CA LEU A 191 -1.32 -0.85 -16.07
C LEU A 191 -1.85 -2.07 -16.83
N ASP A 192 -0.97 -3.03 -17.08
CA ASP A 192 -1.30 -4.35 -17.64
C ASP A 192 -0.97 -5.51 -16.69
N GLY A 193 -0.09 -5.25 -15.71
CA GLY A 193 0.28 -6.15 -14.62
C GLY A 193 -0.45 -5.87 -13.31
N THR A 194 0.27 -5.95 -12.19
CA THR A 194 -0.33 -5.82 -10.85
C THR A 194 0.29 -4.67 -10.05
N ILE A 195 -0.57 -3.83 -9.48
CA ILE A 195 -0.25 -2.87 -8.43
C ILE A 195 -1.00 -3.32 -7.16
N SER A 196 -0.28 -3.66 -6.09
CA SER A 196 -0.83 -4.33 -4.91
C SER A 196 -0.33 -3.74 -3.60
N ALA A 197 -1.22 -3.43 -2.67
CA ALA A 197 -0.93 -2.92 -1.33
C ALA A 197 -1.77 -3.66 -0.28
N ASN A 198 -1.80 -4.99 -0.33
CA ASN A 198 -2.59 -5.80 0.59
C ASN A 198 -1.96 -5.87 1.98
N GLY A 199 -2.80 -6.01 3.01
CA GLY A 199 -2.36 -6.40 4.35
C GLY A 199 -2.01 -7.90 4.41
N SER A 200 -1.19 -8.29 5.40
CA SER A 200 -0.83 -9.70 5.56
C SER A 200 -1.84 -10.46 6.43
N SER A 201 -1.99 -11.75 6.09
CA SER A 201 -2.82 -12.71 6.83
C SER A 201 -1.92 -13.52 7.76
N PRO A 202 -2.02 -13.37 9.10
CA PRO A 202 -1.24 -14.16 10.03
C PRO A 202 -1.89 -15.54 10.25
N SER A 203 -1.18 -16.41 10.96
CA SER A 203 -1.72 -17.69 11.46
C SER A 203 -1.97 -17.64 12.97
N GLY A 204 -2.50 -18.72 13.56
CA GLY A 204 -2.80 -18.77 15.00
C GLY A 204 -3.89 -17.77 15.38
N TYR A 205 -3.91 -17.28 16.60
CA TYR A 205 -4.96 -16.38 17.10
C TYR A 205 -4.62 -14.90 16.87
N GLN A 206 -4.02 -14.60 15.73
CA GLN A 206 -3.47 -13.28 15.43
C GLN A 206 -4.39 -12.42 14.57
N GLY A 207 -4.46 -11.13 14.86
CA GLY A 207 -5.24 -10.16 14.09
C GLY A 207 -4.54 -9.81 12.78
N ALA A 208 -5.30 -9.68 11.69
CA ALA A 208 -4.71 -9.39 10.37
C ALA A 208 -4.43 -7.91 10.13
N GLY A 209 -3.52 -7.62 9.20
CA GLY A 209 -3.21 -6.26 8.78
C GLY A 209 -4.23 -5.71 7.79
N SER A 210 -4.50 -4.41 7.84
CA SER A 210 -5.35 -3.74 6.86
C SER A 210 -4.67 -3.59 5.50
N GLY A 211 -5.47 -3.40 4.44
CA GLY A 211 -4.96 -2.94 3.15
C GLY A 211 -4.36 -1.53 3.25
N GLY A 212 -3.43 -1.22 2.35
CA GLY A 212 -2.69 0.03 2.30
C GLY A 212 -3.30 1.08 1.37
N GLY A 213 -2.49 2.05 0.98
CA GLY A 213 -2.87 3.14 0.08
C GLY A 213 -2.31 2.93 -1.32
N ILE A 214 -3.12 3.19 -2.35
CA ILE A 214 -2.65 3.36 -3.72
C ILE A 214 -3.15 4.71 -4.21
N TYR A 215 -2.23 5.64 -4.45
CA TYR A 215 -2.54 6.94 -5.01
C TYR A 215 -1.77 7.15 -6.31
N ILE A 216 -2.51 7.36 -7.40
CA ILE A 216 -1.96 7.55 -8.73
C ILE A 216 -2.41 8.89 -9.27
N LEU A 217 -1.49 9.83 -9.38
CA LEU A 217 -1.69 11.12 -10.04
C LEU A 217 -1.01 11.09 -11.40
N CYS A 218 -1.78 11.29 -12.48
CA CYS A 218 -1.21 11.29 -13.83
C CYS A 218 -1.97 12.19 -14.82
N ARG A 219 -1.42 12.40 -16.02
CA ARG A 219 -2.17 13.05 -17.10
C ARG A 219 -3.15 12.07 -17.75
N LYS A 220 -2.67 10.86 -18.08
CA LYS A 220 -3.51 9.79 -18.63
C LYS A 220 -3.33 8.50 -17.84
N PHE A 221 -4.44 7.90 -17.42
CA PHE A 221 -4.44 6.53 -16.91
C PHE A 221 -4.94 5.59 -18.00
N ALA A 222 -4.14 4.57 -18.31
CA ALA A 222 -4.38 3.59 -19.38
C ALA A 222 -3.98 2.18 -18.91
N GLY A 223 -4.29 1.17 -19.72
CA GLY A 223 -4.01 -0.22 -19.41
C GLY A 223 -4.97 -1.15 -20.13
N SER A 224 -4.81 -2.45 -19.88
CA SER A 224 -5.64 -3.54 -20.41
C SER A 224 -6.57 -4.13 -19.36
N GLN A 225 -7.48 -5.02 -19.80
CA GLN A 225 -8.41 -5.72 -18.92
C GLN A 225 -7.71 -6.64 -17.91
N SER A 226 -6.45 -7.00 -18.10
CA SER A 226 -5.69 -7.82 -17.14
C SER A 226 -5.01 -7.01 -16.04
N GLY A 227 -5.03 -5.68 -16.10
CA GLY A 227 -4.46 -4.82 -15.08
C GLY A 227 -5.18 -4.97 -13.73
N ILE A 228 -4.42 -5.15 -12.65
CA ILE A 228 -4.96 -5.36 -11.29
C ILE A 228 -4.53 -4.21 -10.37
N LEU A 229 -5.51 -3.63 -9.68
CA LEU A 229 -5.32 -2.71 -8.56
C LEU A 229 -5.91 -3.34 -7.30
N ARG A 230 -5.12 -3.56 -6.26
CA ARG A 230 -5.68 -4.11 -5.02
C ARG A 230 -5.04 -3.59 -3.76
N ALA A 231 -5.87 -3.34 -2.76
CA ALA A 231 -5.45 -3.00 -1.40
C ALA A 231 -6.40 -3.70 -0.44
N ASN A 232 -6.41 -5.03 -0.45
CA ASN A 232 -7.28 -5.85 0.40
C ASN A 232 -6.69 -5.99 1.81
N GLY A 233 -7.55 -6.13 2.81
CA GLY A 233 -7.13 -6.55 4.15
C GLY A 233 -6.74 -8.04 4.17
N GLY A 234 -5.88 -8.41 5.12
CA GLY A 234 -5.52 -9.81 5.35
C GLY A 234 -6.62 -10.59 6.07
N TYR A 235 -6.66 -11.90 5.88
CA TYR A 235 -7.54 -12.80 6.63
C TYR A 235 -7.05 -12.94 8.06
N GLY A 236 -7.95 -12.77 9.02
CA GLY A 236 -7.66 -13.02 10.42
C GLY A 236 -7.28 -14.48 10.65
N GLY A 237 -6.40 -14.72 11.62
CA GLY A 237 -6.14 -16.06 12.11
C GLY A 237 -7.35 -16.70 12.77
N SER A 238 -7.15 -17.85 13.42
CA SER A 238 -8.17 -18.54 14.20
C SER A 238 -8.83 -17.60 15.21
N GLU A 239 -10.15 -17.43 15.10
CA GLU A 239 -10.96 -16.61 16.01
C GLU A 239 -10.52 -15.14 16.10
N SER A 240 -9.80 -14.65 15.09
CA SER A 240 -9.26 -13.30 15.05
C SER A 240 -9.92 -12.43 13.99
N GLY A 241 -9.77 -11.12 14.18
CA GLY A 241 -10.32 -10.13 13.27
C GLY A 241 -9.60 -10.08 11.93
N GLY A 242 -10.37 -10.05 10.85
CA GLY A 242 -9.83 -9.75 9.51
C GLY A 242 -9.39 -8.30 9.38
N GLY A 243 -8.42 -8.00 8.50
CA GLY A 243 -7.97 -6.64 8.26
C GLY A 243 -9.01 -5.84 7.47
N GLY A 244 -9.15 -4.55 7.77
CA GLY A 244 -9.96 -3.64 6.95
C GLY A 244 -9.37 -3.46 5.56
N GLY A 245 -10.22 -3.21 4.57
CA GLY A 245 -9.79 -2.86 3.21
C GLY A 245 -8.97 -1.56 3.18
N GLY A 246 -8.16 -1.40 2.14
CA GLY A 246 -7.33 -0.22 1.91
C GLY A 246 -8.05 0.86 1.10
N ARG A 247 -7.28 1.81 0.58
CA ARG A 247 -7.81 2.94 -0.22
C ARG A 247 -7.08 3.05 -1.54
N ILE A 248 -7.84 3.21 -2.62
CA ILE A 248 -7.30 3.40 -3.97
C ILE A 248 -7.89 4.71 -4.50
N ALA A 249 -7.04 5.62 -4.97
CA ALA A 249 -7.48 6.81 -5.69
C ALA A 249 -6.61 7.01 -6.93
N VAL A 250 -7.28 7.20 -8.08
CA VAL A 250 -6.63 7.51 -9.35
C VAL A 250 -7.14 8.85 -9.84
N GLU A 251 -6.24 9.83 -9.85
CA GLU A 251 -6.52 11.19 -10.28
C GLU A 251 -5.85 11.44 -11.65
N CYS A 252 -6.66 11.65 -12.70
CA CYS A 252 -6.15 11.85 -14.06
C CYS A 252 -6.96 12.81 -14.93
N VAL A 253 -6.34 13.41 -15.95
CA VAL A 253 -7.03 14.33 -16.89
C VAL A 253 -7.88 13.54 -17.89
N SER A 254 -7.33 12.45 -18.42
CA SER A 254 -8.01 11.57 -19.36
C SER A 254 -7.87 10.13 -18.93
N MET A 255 -8.98 9.40 -18.95
CA MET A 255 -9.00 7.98 -18.64
C MET A 255 -9.45 7.19 -19.86
N GLN A 256 -8.67 6.18 -20.25
CA GLN A 256 -9.08 5.23 -21.28
C GLN A 256 -9.74 4.03 -20.58
N TRP A 257 -10.98 4.20 -20.11
CA TRP A 257 -11.63 3.28 -19.16
C TRP A 257 -12.42 2.12 -19.78
N ALA A 258 -12.27 0.93 -19.16
CA ALA A 258 -13.34 -0.04 -18.83
C ALA A 258 -12.89 -1.08 -17.74
N TYR A 259 -12.57 -0.70 -16.49
CA TYR A 259 -11.80 -1.57 -15.57
C TYR A 259 -12.24 -1.61 -14.09
N THR A 260 -13.54 -1.74 -13.78
CA THR A 260 -14.02 -1.89 -12.38
C THR A 260 -13.76 -3.29 -11.84
N ASN A 261 -13.61 -4.27 -12.72
CA ASN A 261 -13.71 -5.68 -12.35
C ASN A 261 -12.45 -6.23 -11.67
N ASN A 262 -11.29 -5.58 -11.87
CA ASN A 262 -10.00 -5.99 -11.30
C ASN A 262 -9.45 -4.99 -10.28
N VAL A 263 -10.35 -4.19 -9.69
CA VAL A 263 -10.03 -3.29 -8.58
C VAL A 263 -10.64 -3.85 -7.30
N SER A 264 -9.85 -4.04 -6.24
CA SER A 264 -10.35 -4.59 -4.98
C SER A 264 -9.79 -3.90 -3.74
N VAL A 265 -10.68 -3.60 -2.80
CA VAL A 265 -10.38 -3.02 -1.48
C VAL A 265 -11.17 -3.75 -0.41
N ASN A 266 -11.32 -5.06 -0.55
CA ASN A 266 -12.10 -5.89 0.35
C ASN A 266 -11.44 -5.93 1.73
N GLY A 267 -12.26 -6.01 2.78
CA GLY A 267 -11.75 -6.47 4.06
C GLY A 267 -11.41 -7.97 4.00
N GLY A 268 -10.51 -8.40 4.86
CA GLY A 268 -10.19 -9.81 5.00
C GLY A 268 -11.25 -10.54 5.84
N GLY A 269 -11.40 -11.84 5.57
CA GLY A 269 -12.32 -12.70 6.32
C GLY A 269 -11.87 -12.93 7.77
N ALA A 270 -12.80 -13.43 8.58
CA ALA A 270 -12.51 -14.02 9.89
C ALA A 270 -12.77 -15.52 9.86
N SER A 271 -12.15 -16.24 10.79
CA SER A 271 -12.32 -17.70 10.93
C SER A 271 -12.62 -18.09 12.38
N GLY A 272 -13.23 -19.26 12.61
CA GLY A 272 -13.46 -19.86 13.92
C GLY A 272 -14.85 -19.63 14.54
N THR A 273 -15.12 -20.30 15.67
CA THR A 273 -16.44 -20.35 16.35
C THR A 273 -16.64 -19.29 17.44
N GLY A 274 -15.72 -18.33 17.57
CA GLY A 274 -15.70 -17.34 18.66
C GLY A 274 -16.44 -16.03 18.39
N GLY A 275 -17.17 -15.86 17.28
CA GLY A 275 -17.80 -14.58 16.94
C GLY A 275 -16.81 -13.50 16.46
N SER A 276 -15.67 -13.93 15.92
CA SER A 276 -14.74 -13.07 15.18
C SER A 276 -15.42 -12.46 13.95
N GLN A 277 -14.99 -11.26 13.57
CA GLN A 277 -15.64 -10.49 12.51
C GLN A 277 -14.68 -10.24 11.34
N PRO A 278 -15.16 -10.28 10.09
CA PRO A 278 -14.37 -9.84 8.95
C PRO A 278 -14.12 -8.34 9.03
N GLY A 279 -13.07 -7.87 8.35
CA GLY A 279 -12.89 -6.44 8.10
C GLY A 279 -13.91 -5.92 7.09
N THR A 280 -14.21 -4.62 7.13
CA THR A 280 -15.07 -3.99 6.11
C THR A 280 -14.24 -3.62 4.88
N ALA A 281 -14.91 -3.49 3.73
CA ALA A 281 -14.27 -2.93 2.54
C ALA A 281 -13.83 -1.47 2.75
N GLY A 282 -12.83 -1.05 2.00
CA GLY A 282 -12.36 0.33 1.93
C GLY A 282 -12.93 1.08 0.73
N THR A 283 -12.15 1.99 0.15
CA THR A 283 -12.65 2.96 -0.85
C THR A 283 -11.87 2.92 -2.16
N VAL A 284 -12.57 3.14 -3.28
CA VAL A 284 -11.98 3.34 -4.62
C VAL A 284 -12.53 4.65 -5.19
N GLU A 285 -11.63 5.57 -5.52
CA GLU A 285 -11.97 6.89 -6.08
C GLU A 285 -11.36 7.06 -7.47
N TRP A 286 -12.18 7.42 -8.45
CA TRP A 286 -11.76 7.78 -9.81
C TRP A 286 -11.99 9.28 -10.02
N ILE A 287 -10.91 10.06 -10.02
CA ILE A 287 -10.98 11.51 -9.96
C ILE A 287 -10.56 12.09 -11.31
N LYS A 288 -11.48 12.80 -11.98
CA LYS A 288 -11.19 13.51 -13.23
C LYS A 288 -10.60 14.89 -12.91
N ARG A 289 -9.39 15.13 -13.38
CA ARG A 289 -8.78 16.47 -13.38
C ARG A 289 -9.21 17.25 -14.60
N MET A 290 -9.36 18.55 -14.43
CA MET A 290 -9.46 19.43 -15.58
C MET A 290 -8.07 19.68 -16.17
N PRO A 291 -7.94 19.76 -17.50
CA PRO A 291 -6.69 20.17 -18.13
C PRO A 291 -6.23 21.54 -17.58
N GLY A 292 -4.91 21.75 -17.48
CA GLY A 292 -4.37 23.06 -17.13
C GLY A 292 -4.91 24.14 -18.07
N GLY A 293 -5.34 25.27 -17.50
CA GLY A 293 -5.96 26.37 -18.26
C GLY A 293 -7.48 26.32 -18.39
N THR A 294 -8.18 25.43 -17.68
CA THR A 294 -9.65 25.42 -17.67
C THR A 294 -10.18 26.61 -16.86
N VAL A 295 -10.85 27.54 -17.54
CA VAL A 295 -11.52 28.71 -16.93
C VAL A 295 -12.95 28.32 -16.57
N PHE A 296 -13.32 28.51 -15.29
CA PHE A 296 -14.73 28.49 -14.90
C PHE A 296 -15.35 29.85 -15.19
N VAL A 297 -16.35 29.89 -16.08
CA VAL A 297 -17.22 31.05 -16.22
C VAL A 297 -18.48 30.75 -15.43
N ALA A 298 -18.59 31.31 -14.22
CA ALA A 298 -19.86 31.38 -13.51
C ALA A 298 -20.72 32.45 -14.18
N ARG A 299 -21.95 32.10 -14.54
CA ARG A 299 -22.98 33.06 -14.95
C ARG A 299 -23.91 33.32 -13.79
#